data_AF-K0T9V0-F1
#
_entry.id   AF-K0T9V0-F1
#
_cell.length_a   1.000
_cell.length_b   1.000
_cell.length_c   1.000
_cell.angle_alpha   90.00
_cell.angle_beta   90.00
_cell.angle_gamma   90.00
#
_symmetry.space_group_name_H-M   'P 1'
#
loop_
_entity.id
_entity.type
_entity.pdbx_description
1 polymer ?
#
loop_
_entity_poly.entity_id
_entity_poly.type
_entity_poly.pdbx_seq_one_letter_code
_entity_poly.pdbx_strand_id
1 'polypeptide(L)'
;MDAVLEANRLIKEESKAFDRSRQKFIKKLNAEEAKIASRFEALEARKRELAEEWGNPDASPEDLVEVNCGGRVISARRGTLCQLEGTNFGAVFSGLYEKKLPRDREGRIFLDLCPDEFQAIVDYLAELSISSPDDLPTLSEEAGCLARLFGLVPSVMNAAETAKLNEWLAEEGMDGHLRLIYESEKFSASEFFAHCKGVPHTVTVVETECGLKVGGYSSTPWTGENTGLLVIQKKLIFHDESGPDFGNDLEIGETGVDVQYNTAPKYETEQLRKLSTRDRKPYGIRAIEVYKVVESNDSIKADSPAAVSIKPATSFTPQINRALNKKVESLREALRQVERTETSLEEECSFVDTLFISNDCNDLVKLNVCGTTMMTHRSTLRQVKDSVLASQFDDSKWTQQVASVETWTPAEVAGWVRSLNGVPDDAAEIFEKNEVTGVELINLGNDERLYKLGITRPGTVGILSNQITDLRKASEDSASLIEHSPYCFGKILDYLRTKRLHSLNLIDKVQCPVVYDSQKERFEKVVRYFFPGSQVDEFIHKGTEDKSNPKMRKRKRKRTEDSSDSEYSDSSDSESD
;
A
#
# COMPACT_ATOMS: atom_id res chain seq x y z
N MET A 1 34.81 -15.94 72.37
CA MET A 1 33.53 -16.58 71.99
C MET A 1 32.50 -15.53 71.59
N ASP A 2 32.28 -14.50 72.40
CA ASP A 2 31.29 -13.44 72.13
C ASP A 2 31.52 -12.68 70.80
N ALA A 3 32.76 -12.37 70.45
CA ALA A 3 33.08 -11.74 69.16
C ALA A 3 32.69 -12.61 67.95
N VAL A 4 32.76 -13.95 68.09
CA VAL A 4 32.35 -14.90 67.04
C VAL A 4 30.82 -15.00 66.96
N LEU A 5 30.14 -14.98 68.11
CA LEU A 5 28.66 -14.95 68.15
C LEU A 5 28.11 -13.67 67.52
N GLU A 6 28.74 -12.54 67.79
CA GLU A 6 28.36 -11.25 67.19
C GLU A 6 28.64 -11.22 65.68
N ALA A 7 29.80 -11.70 65.22
CA ALA A 7 30.09 -11.83 63.80
C ALA A 7 29.06 -12.72 63.06
N ASN A 8 28.67 -13.85 63.66
CA ASN A 8 27.64 -14.72 63.11
C ASN A 8 26.25 -14.05 63.06
N ARG A 9 25.92 -13.22 64.06
CA ARG A 9 24.68 -12.43 64.09
C ARG A 9 24.66 -11.43 62.92
N LEU A 10 25.75 -10.68 62.72
CA LEU A 10 25.88 -9.71 61.64
C LEU A 10 25.81 -10.36 60.25
N ILE A 11 26.52 -11.48 60.03
CA ILE A 11 26.45 -12.23 58.76
C ILE A 11 25.01 -12.67 58.45
N LYS A 12 24.29 -13.16 59.46
CA LYS A 12 22.90 -13.61 59.31
C LYS A 12 21.95 -12.44 59.00
N GLU A 13 22.17 -11.27 59.58
CA GLU A 13 21.37 -10.07 59.34
C GLU A 13 21.59 -9.51 57.92
N GLU A 14 22.85 -9.41 57.49
CA GLU A 14 23.23 -9.00 56.13
C GLU A 14 22.69 -9.95 55.08
N SER A 15 22.84 -11.27 55.26
CA SER A 15 22.29 -12.27 54.34
C SER A 15 20.76 -12.15 54.20
N LYS A 16 20.04 -11.94 55.31
CA LYS A 16 18.58 -11.70 55.27
C LYS A 16 18.21 -10.37 54.63
N ALA A 17 19.01 -9.32 54.80
CA ALA A 17 18.79 -8.04 54.15
C ALA A 17 19.00 -8.14 52.63
N PHE A 18 20.06 -8.83 52.21
CA PHE A 18 20.35 -9.14 50.81
C PHE A 18 19.22 -9.92 50.14
N ASP A 19 18.73 -10.99 50.77
CA ASP A 19 17.62 -11.80 50.24
C ASP A 19 16.32 -10.99 50.13
N ARG A 20 16.01 -10.16 51.13
CA ARG A 20 14.85 -9.25 51.09
C ARG A 20 14.95 -8.25 49.93
N SER A 21 16.12 -7.65 49.72
CA SER A 21 16.36 -6.72 48.61
C SER A 21 16.24 -7.41 47.25
N ARG A 22 16.80 -8.62 47.09
CA ARG A 22 16.66 -9.41 45.86
C ARG A 22 15.20 -9.75 45.58
N GLN A 23 14.47 -10.21 46.60
CA GLN A 23 13.07 -10.57 46.45
C GLN A 23 12.18 -9.37 46.13
N LYS A 24 12.50 -8.19 46.68
CA LYS A 24 11.83 -6.92 46.33
C LYS A 24 12.06 -6.56 44.85
N PHE A 25 13.27 -6.75 44.33
CA PHE A 25 13.58 -6.49 42.92
C PHE A 25 12.83 -7.46 42.00
N ILE A 26 12.84 -8.76 42.32
CA ILE A 26 12.09 -9.79 41.57
C ILE A 26 10.59 -9.49 41.57
N LYS A 27 10.01 -9.08 42.70
CA LYS A 27 8.60 -8.67 42.77
C LYS A 27 8.30 -7.50 41.82
N LYS A 28 9.22 -6.54 41.69
CA LYS A 28 9.06 -5.42 40.74
C LYS A 28 9.08 -5.92 39.29
N LEU A 29 10.00 -6.82 38.94
CA LEU A 29 10.06 -7.41 37.59
C LEU A 29 8.77 -8.18 37.25
N ASN A 30 8.29 -9.02 38.17
CA ASN A 30 7.07 -9.81 37.94
C ASN A 30 5.83 -8.91 37.84
N ALA A 31 5.80 -7.78 38.54
CA ALA A 31 4.71 -6.81 38.40
C ALA A 31 4.70 -6.14 37.03
N GLU A 32 5.87 -5.80 36.46
CA GLU A 32 5.95 -5.26 35.09
C GLU A 32 5.62 -6.33 34.04
N GLU A 33 6.09 -7.57 34.22
CA GLU A 33 5.73 -8.71 33.38
C GLU A 33 4.20 -8.90 33.32
N ALA A 34 3.52 -8.85 34.48
CA ALA A 34 2.07 -8.96 34.54
C ALA A 34 1.34 -7.81 33.81
N LYS A 35 1.89 -6.58 33.84
CA LYS A 35 1.34 -5.45 33.09
C LYS A 35 1.47 -5.64 31.58
N ILE A 36 2.65 -6.09 31.12
CA ILE A 36 2.90 -6.35 29.69
C ILE A 36 1.99 -7.47 29.20
N ALA A 37 1.89 -8.57 29.97
CA ALA A 37 0.97 -9.66 29.67
C ALA A 37 -0.49 -9.16 29.59
N SER A 38 -0.92 -8.32 30.54
CA SER A 38 -2.27 -7.74 30.51
C SER A 38 -2.51 -6.84 29.29
N ARG A 39 -1.52 -6.07 28.81
CA ARG A 39 -1.64 -5.29 27.58
C ARG A 39 -1.73 -6.18 26.34
N PHE A 40 -0.89 -7.21 26.27
CA PHE A 40 -0.93 -8.18 25.19
C PHE A 40 -2.29 -8.89 25.10
N GLU A 41 -2.83 -9.37 26.23
CA GLU A 41 -4.15 -10.00 26.28
C GLU A 41 -5.27 -9.02 25.88
N ALA A 42 -5.17 -7.74 26.28
CA ALA A 42 -6.12 -6.71 25.88
C ALA A 42 -6.05 -6.42 24.36
N LEU A 43 -4.85 -6.41 23.78
CA LEU A 43 -4.65 -6.25 22.33
C LEU A 43 -5.26 -7.43 21.55
N GLU A 44 -5.02 -8.67 21.99
CA GLU A 44 -5.60 -9.85 21.35
C GLU A 44 -7.13 -9.92 21.54
N ALA A 45 -7.65 -9.45 22.68
CA ALA A 45 -9.09 -9.28 22.86
C ALA A 45 -9.66 -8.24 21.89
N ARG A 46 -9.01 -7.09 21.72
CA ARG A 46 -9.41 -6.04 20.76
C ARG A 46 -9.43 -6.57 19.32
N LYS A 47 -8.41 -7.35 18.91
CA LYS A 47 -8.39 -8.00 17.59
C LYS A 47 -9.56 -8.96 17.41
N ARG A 48 -9.89 -9.76 18.44
CA ARG A 48 -11.03 -10.68 18.41
C ARG A 48 -12.37 -9.93 18.31
N GLU A 49 -12.54 -8.87 19.10
CA GLU A 49 -13.74 -8.01 19.04
C GLU A 49 -13.91 -7.40 17.64
N LEU A 50 -12.83 -6.89 17.03
CA LEU A 50 -12.85 -6.42 15.65
C LEU A 50 -13.25 -7.53 14.66
N ALA A 51 -12.71 -8.74 14.82
CA ALA A 51 -13.05 -9.88 13.97
C ALA A 51 -14.53 -10.30 14.13
N GLU A 52 -15.06 -10.29 15.35
CA GLU A 52 -16.46 -10.60 15.62
C GLU A 52 -17.40 -9.54 15.02
N GLU A 53 -17.08 -8.27 15.21
CA GLU A 53 -17.88 -7.15 14.73
C GLU A 53 -17.82 -7.03 13.20
N TRP A 54 -16.61 -6.92 12.64
CA TRP A 54 -16.34 -6.52 11.26
C TRP A 54 -15.68 -7.58 10.38
N GLY A 55 -15.29 -8.72 10.95
CA GLY A 55 -14.49 -9.72 10.26
C GLY A 55 -15.14 -11.10 10.14
N ASN A 56 -14.28 -12.08 9.98
CA ASN A 56 -14.55 -13.51 10.09
C ASN A 56 -13.62 -14.09 11.18
N PRO A 57 -14.13 -14.37 12.40
CA PRO A 57 -13.30 -14.92 13.48
C PRO A 57 -12.80 -16.34 13.19
N ASP A 58 -13.44 -17.04 12.24
CA ASP A 58 -13.07 -18.40 11.81
C ASP A 58 -12.18 -18.39 10.56
N ALA A 59 -11.66 -17.23 10.15
CA ALA A 59 -10.78 -17.11 8.99
C ALA A 59 -9.55 -18.02 9.13
N SER A 60 -9.30 -18.84 8.11
CA SER A 60 -8.20 -19.80 8.08
C SER A 60 -7.18 -19.44 7.01
N PRO A 61 -5.87 -19.68 7.24
CA PRO A 61 -4.86 -19.59 6.19
C PRO A 61 -5.15 -20.47 4.96
N GLU A 62 -5.93 -21.54 5.15
CA GLU A 62 -6.32 -22.48 4.08
C GLU A 62 -7.51 -21.99 3.24
N ASP A 63 -8.19 -20.92 3.67
CA ASP A 63 -9.33 -20.37 2.94
C ASP A 63 -8.93 -19.93 1.54
N LEU A 64 -9.75 -20.28 0.55
CA LEU A 64 -9.64 -19.70 -0.79
C LEU A 64 -10.33 -18.33 -0.77
N VAL A 65 -9.55 -17.28 -1.03
CA VAL A 65 -10.04 -15.91 -1.11
C VAL A 65 -10.13 -15.53 -2.58
N GLU A 66 -11.34 -15.20 -3.03
CA GLU A 66 -11.59 -14.70 -4.38
C GLU A 66 -11.74 -13.17 -4.37
N VAL A 67 -10.89 -12.51 -5.15
CA VAL A 67 -10.83 -11.05 -5.26
C VAL A 67 -11.13 -10.64 -6.69
N ASN A 68 -12.19 -9.88 -6.90
CA ASN A 68 -12.42 -9.15 -8.12
C ASN A 68 -11.67 -7.81 -8.06
N CYS A 69 -10.47 -7.78 -8.63
CA CYS A 69 -9.68 -6.57 -8.77
C CYS A 69 -10.02 -5.91 -10.11
N GLY A 70 -10.77 -4.81 -10.09
CA GLY A 70 -11.04 -4.00 -11.27
C GLY A 70 -11.77 -4.69 -12.43
N GLY A 71 -12.45 -5.82 -12.17
CA GLY A 71 -13.11 -6.67 -13.18
C GLY A 71 -12.39 -7.99 -13.46
N ARG A 72 -11.16 -8.19 -12.96
CA ARG A 72 -10.41 -9.45 -13.06
C ARG A 72 -10.52 -10.21 -11.75
N VAL A 73 -10.94 -11.47 -11.83
CA VAL A 73 -11.01 -12.35 -10.66
C VAL A 73 -9.66 -13.02 -10.45
N ILE A 74 -9.11 -12.86 -9.25
CA ILE A 74 -7.84 -13.40 -8.81
C ILE A 74 -8.10 -14.17 -7.52
N SER A 75 -7.70 -15.43 -7.48
CA SER A 75 -7.96 -16.31 -6.35
C SER A 75 -6.64 -16.81 -5.77
N ALA A 76 -6.50 -16.73 -4.44
CA ALA A 76 -5.31 -17.18 -3.72
C ALA A 76 -5.70 -17.70 -2.33
N ARG A 77 -4.81 -18.45 -1.69
CA ARG A 77 -5.01 -18.84 -0.29
C ARG A 77 -4.82 -17.63 0.62
N ARG A 78 -5.65 -17.51 1.65
CA ARG A 78 -5.49 -16.45 2.66
C ARG A 78 -4.09 -16.44 3.27
N GLY A 79 -3.53 -17.61 3.53
CA GLY A 79 -2.16 -17.77 4.03
C GLY A 79 -1.11 -17.16 3.10
N THR A 80 -1.27 -17.28 1.77
CA THR A 80 -0.39 -16.64 0.79
C THR A 80 -0.56 -15.11 0.80
N LEU A 81 -1.81 -14.62 0.86
CA LEU A 81 -2.09 -13.18 0.91
C LEU A 81 -1.62 -12.53 2.22
N CYS A 82 -1.54 -13.29 3.31
CA CYS A 82 -1.17 -12.80 4.64
C CYS A 82 0.24 -13.20 5.09
N GLN A 83 1.05 -13.82 4.22
CA GLN A 83 2.36 -14.37 4.61
C GLN A 83 3.37 -13.30 5.07
N LEU A 84 3.16 -12.04 4.66
CA LEU A 84 3.95 -10.90 5.10
C LEU A 84 3.20 -10.14 6.21
N GLU A 85 3.50 -10.52 7.46
CA GLU A 85 2.92 -9.89 8.65
C GLU A 85 3.28 -8.40 8.76
N GLY A 86 2.34 -7.59 9.26
CA GLY A 86 2.52 -6.15 9.44
C GLY A 86 2.42 -5.32 8.15
N THR A 87 2.07 -5.94 7.02
CA THR A 87 1.79 -5.21 5.77
C THR A 87 0.30 -4.85 5.68
N ASN A 88 0.01 -3.70 5.06
CA ASN A 88 -1.37 -3.32 4.73
C ASN A 88 -2.02 -4.35 3.80
N PHE A 89 -1.24 -5.03 2.95
CA PHE A 89 -1.74 -6.15 2.13
C PHE A 89 -2.32 -7.27 3.00
N GLY A 90 -1.51 -7.76 3.94
CA GLY A 90 -1.91 -8.83 4.86
C GLY A 90 -3.07 -8.41 5.75
N ALA A 91 -3.09 -7.15 6.20
CA ALA A 91 -4.18 -6.62 7.01
C ALA A 91 -5.54 -6.67 6.28
N VAL A 92 -5.59 -6.26 5.01
CA VAL A 92 -6.82 -6.31 4.19
C VAL A 92 -7.37 -7.73 4.08
N PHE A 93 -6.51 -8.73 3.93
CA PHE A 93 -6.92 -10.13 3.75
C PHE A 93 -6.86 -10.99 5.01
N SER A 94 -6.53 -10.41 6.17
CA SER A 94 -6.40 -11.12 7.45
C SER A 94 -7.69 -11.81 7.90
N GLY A 95 -8.84 -11.34 7.41
CA GLY A 95 -10.16 -11.72 7.88
C GLY A 95 -10.70 -10.80 8.99
N LEU A 96 -9.90 -9.89 9.56
CA LEU A 96 -10.35 -8.96 10.61
C LEU A 96 -11.39 -7.96 10.11
N TYR A 97 -11.32 -7.58 8.83
CA TYR A 97 -12.15 -6.53 8.23
C TYR A 97 -13.08 -7.06 7.13
N GLU A 98 -13.28 -8.38 7.05
CA GLU A 98 -13.94 -9.10 5.95
C GLU A 98 -15.34 -8.56 5.57
N LYS A 99 -16.10 -8.02 6.54
CA LYS A 99 -17.44 -7.39 6.35
C LYS A 99 -17.36 -5.92 5.94
N LYS A 100 -16.23 -5.23 6.17
CA LYS A 100 -15.97 -3.87 5.70
C LYS A 100 -15.54 -3.83 4.24
N LEU A 101 -15.08 -4.94 3.68
CA LEU A 101 -14.63 -4.99 2.29
C LEU A 101 -15.83 -4.98 1.34
N PRO A 102 -15.81 -4.17 0.26
CA PRO A 102 -16.86 -4.17 -0.72
C PRO A 102 -16.92 -5.53 -1.39
N ARG A 103 -18.13 -5.95 -1.72
CA ARG A 103 -18.36 -7.19 -2.47
C ARG A 103 -18.90 -6.85 -3.83
N ASP A 104 -18.42 -7.56 -4.83
CA ASP A 104 -19.14 -7.59 -6.10
C ASP A 104 -20.44 -8.40 -5.95
N ARG A 105 -21.24 -8.42 -7.01
CA ARG A 105 -22.56 -9.06 -7.00
C ARG A 105 -22.49 -10.59 -6.89
N GLU A 106 -21.33 -11.19 -7.16
CA GLU A 106 -21.03 -12.59 -6.94
C GLU A 106 -20.54 -12.91 -5.51
N GLY A 107 -20.43 -11.90 -4.64
CA GLY A 107 -20.01 -12.07 -3.24
C GLY A 107 -18.48 -12.13 -3.05
N ARG A 108 -17.70 -11.85 -4.10
CA ARG A 108 -16.23 -11.81 -4.05
C ARG A 108 -15.79 -10.46 -3.50
N ILE A 109 -14.62 -10.42 -2.86
CA ILE A 109 -14.03 -9.14 -2.42
C ILE A 109 -13.78 -8.29 -3.67
N PHE A 110 -14.29 -7.07 -3.70
CA PHE A 110 -14.07 -6.14 -4.80
C PHE A 110 -13.01 -5.11 -4.43
N LEU A 111 -11.99 -4.99 -5.27
CA LEU A 111 -10.98 -3.94 -5.17
C LEU A 111 -10.98 -3.11 -6.44
N ASP A 112 -11.26 -1.82 -6.34
CA ASP A 112 -11.18 -0.90 -7.48
C ASP A 112 -9.76 -0.39 -7.70
N LEU A 113 -8.86 -1.35 -7.96
CA LEU A 113 -7.43 -1.14 -8.16
C LEU A 113 -7.01 -1.65 -9.55
N CYS A 114 -5.75 -1.41 -9.91
CA CYS A 114 -5.18 -1.91 -11.16
C CYS A 114 -5.03 -3.44 -11.08
N PRO A 115 -5.70 -4.22 -11.96
CA PRO A 115 -5.64 -5.69 -11.91
C PRO A 115 -4.26 -6.25 -12.24
N ASP A 116 -3.49 -5.56 -13.09
CA ASP A 116 -2.14 -5.99 -13.46
C ASP A 116 -1.16 -5.79 -12.28
N GLU A 117 -1.22 -4.64 -11.59
CA GLU A 117 -0.42 -4.37 -10.39
C GLU A 117 -0.75 -5.34 -9.25
N PHE A 118 -2.05 -5.62 -9.04
CA PHE A 118 -2.48 -6.57 -8.00
C PHE A 118 -2.06 -8.01 -8.34
N GLN A 119 -2.16 -8.43 -9.60
CA GLN A 119 -1.70 -9.75 -10.01
C GLN A 119 -0.19 -9.90 -9.79
N ALA A 120 0.62 -8.89 -10.14
CA ALA A 120 2.07 -8.92 -9.93
C ALA A 120 2.44 -9.12 -8.45
N ILE A 121 1.69 -8.50 -7.53
CA ILE A 121 1.84 -8.72 -6.09
C ILE A 121 1.50 -10.16 -5.70
N VAL A 122 0.37 -10.69 -6.18
CA VAL A 122 -0.05 -12.06 -5.85
C VAL A 122 0.93 -13.09 -6.41
N ASP A 123 1.46 -12.88 -7.60
CA ASP A 123 2.47 -13.74 -8.23
C ASP A 123 3.77 -13.72 -7.42
N TYR A 124 4.24 -12.53 -7.00
CA TYR A 124 5.39 -12.39 -6.11
C TYR A 124 5.20 -13.15 -4.80
N LEU A 125 4.04 -13.03 -4.17
CA LEU A 125 3.71 -13.74 -2.93
C LEU A 125 3.66 -15.25 -3.14
N ALA A 126 3.10 -15.72 -4.26
CA ALA A 126 3.06 -17.14 -4.59
C ALA A 126 4.47 -17.72 -4.81
N GLU A 127 5.33 -16.98 -5.50
CA GLU A 127 6.74 -17.34 -5.71
C GLU A 127 7.51 -17.34 -4.38
N LEU A 128 7.31 -16.32 -3.54
CA LEU A 128 7.95 -16.20 -2.24
C LEU A 128 7.63 -17.40 -1.33
N SER A 129 6.39 -17.91 -1.38
CA SER A 129 5.96 -19.08 -0.60
C SER A 129 6.68 -20.38 -0.99
N ILE A 130 7.24 -20.48 -2.20
CA ILE A 130 7.96 -21.66 -2.68
C ILE A 130 9.47 -21.45 -2.80
N SER A 131 9.95 -20.23 -2.57
CA SER A 131 11.35 -19.86 -2.63
C SER A 131 12.16 -20.36 -1.43
N SER A 132 13.48 -20.50 -1.65
CA SER A 132 14.43 -20.79 -0.58
C SER A 132 15.01 -19.50 -0.01
N PRO A 133 15.57 -19.51 1.22
CA PRO A 133 16.24 -18.33 1.78
C PRO A 133 17.39 -17.78 0.91
N ASP A 134 17.98 -18.63 0.07
CA ASP A 134 19.10 -18.27 -0.81
C ASP A 134 18.65 -17.80 -2.21
N ASP A 135 17.35 -17.89 -2.53
CA ASP A 135 16.78 -17.60 -3.86
C ASP A 135 15.39 -16.95 -3.71
N LEU A 136 15.40 -15.70 -3.23
CA LEU A 136 14.18 -14.92 -2.99
C LEU A 136 13.76 -14.18 -4.28
N PRO A 137 12.45 -14.13 -4.57
CA PRO A 137 11.96 -13.40 -5.73
C PRO A 137 12.09 -11.89 -5.51
N THR A 138 12.13 -11.14 -6.61
CA THR A 138 12.08 -9.68 -6.58
C THR A 138 10.69 -9.22 -6.97
N LEU A 139 10.15 -8.23 -6.28
CA LEU A 139 8.86 -7.67 -6.64
C LEU A 139 8.99 -6.89 -7.96
N SER A 140 8.15 -7.24 -8.92
CA SER A 140 8.18 -6.67 -10.27
C SER A 140 7.86 -5.18 -10.27
N GLU A 141 8.48 -4.38 -11.16
CA GLU A 141 8.12 -2.96 -11.35
C GLU A 141 6.64 -2.79 -11.76
N GLU A 142 6.04 -3.82 -12.35
CA GLU A 142 4.62 -3.93 -12.68
C GLU A 142 3.70 -3.84 -11.46
N ALA A 143 4.18 -4.11 -10.24
CA ALA A 143 3.41 -3.91 -9.01
C ALA A 143 3.17 -2.42 -8.70
N GLY A 144 3.92 -1.53 -9.37
CA GLY A 144 3.60 -0.12 -9.49
C GLY A 144 3.39 0.61 -8.17
N CYS A 145 2.27 1.33 -8.06
CA CYS A 145 1.94 2.11 -6.87
C CYS A 145 1.31 1.25 -5.77
N LEU A 146 0.68 0.12 -6.12
CA LEU A 146 0.08 -0.79 -5.15
C LEU A 146 1.12 -1.42 -4.22
N ALA A 147 2.32 -1.71 -4.71
CA ALA A 147 3.41 -2.23 -3.90
C ALA A 147 3.70 -1.35 -2.67
N ARG A 148 3.69 -0.03 -2.85
CA ARG A 148 3.88 0.96 -1.77
C ARG A 148 2.65 1.13 -0.91
N LEU A 149 1.48 1.30 -1.55
CA LEU A 149 0.19 1.42 -0.86
C LEU A 149 0.01 0.30 0.19
N PHE A 150 0.42 -0.92 -0.19
CA PHE A 150 0.25 -2.10 0.62
C PHE A 150 1.45 -2.45 1.53
N GLY A 151 2.50 -1.64 1.55
CA GLY A 151 3.68 -1.85 2.40
C GLY A 151 4.52 -3.07 2.02
N LEU A 152 4.54 -3.44 0.74
CA LEU A 152 5.25 -4.61 0.21
C LEU A 152 6.67 -4.30 -0.28
N VAL A 153 6.93 -3.04 -0.61
CA VAL A 153 8.31 -2.55 -0.75
C VAL A 153 8.76 -2.16 0.66
N PRO A 154 9.83 -2.77 1.20
CA PRO A 154 10.42 -2.29 2.45
C PRO A 154 10.82 -0.84 2.21
N SER A 155 10.27 0.07 3.01
CA SER A 155 10.97 1.33 3.16
C SER A 155 12.36 1.01 3.72
N VAL A 156 13.40 1.65 3.21
CA VAL A 156 14.79 1.51 3.71
C VAL A 156 14.81 1.66 5.23
N MET A 157 13.86 2.39 5.81
CA MET A 157 13.56 2.38 7.26
C MET A 157 12.26 1.65 7.61
N ASN A 158 12.28 0.76 8.60
CA ASN A 158 11.06 0.23 9.20
C ASN A 158 10.42 1.23 10.18
N ALA A 159 9.18 0.98 10.63
CA ALA A 159 8.44 1.86 11.55
C ALA A 159 9.21 2.21 12.85
N ALA A 160 10.00 1.27 13.39
CA ALA A 160 10.79 1.52 14.59
C ALA A 160 12.02 2.40 14.33
N GLU A 161 12.66 2.24 13.18
CA GLU A 161 13.76 3.08 12.71
C GLU A 161 13.26 4.49 12.40
N THR A 162 12.09 4.61 11.77
CA THR A 162 11.40 5.87 11.50
C THR A 162 11.02 6.61 12.78
N ALA A 163 10.45 5.92 13.76
CA ALA A 163 10.11 6.52 15.06
C ALA A 163 11.34 7.06 15.80
N LYS A 164 12.46 6.33 15.77
CA LYS A 164 13.72 6.75 16.40
C LYS A 164 14.39 7.91 15.65
N LEU A 165 14.29 7.94 14.33
CA LEU A 165 14.74 9.06 13.52
C LEU A 165 13.92 10.33 13.86
N ASN A 166 12.60 10.22 13.99
CA ASN A 166 11.74 11.33 14.38
C ASN A 166 12.07 11.88 15.77
N GLU A 167 12.41 11.01 16.73
CA GLU A 167 12.92 11.43 18.06
C GLU A 167 14.17 12.29 17.93
N TRP A 168 15.16 11.87 17.13
CA TRP A 168 16.39 12.63 16.92
C TRP A 168 16.19 13.95 16.21
N LEU A 169 15.27 14.01 15.24
CA LEU A 169 14.92 15.26 14.57
C LEU A 169 14.23 16.23 15.54
N ALA A 170 13.37 15.72 16.43
CA ALA A 170 12.72 16.52 17.47
C ALA A 170 13.71 17.07 18.51
N GLU A 171 14.75 16.30 18.90
CA GLU A 171 15.84 16.78 19.77
C GLU A 171 16.58 17.99 19.19
N GLU A 172 16.68 18.08 17.87
CA GLU A 172 17.33 19.18 17.13
C GLU A 172 16.34 20.32 16.80
N GLY A 173 15.10 20.26 17.30
CA GLY A 173 14.06 21.26 17.05
C GLY A 173 13.44 21.21 15.65
N MET A 174 13.54 20.06 14.98
CA MET A 174 12.98 19.81 13.64
C MET A 174 11.83 18.79 13.73
N ASP A 175 10.73 19.16 14.38
CA ASP A 175 9.52 18.35 14.48
C ASP A 175 8.69 18.42 13.19
N GLY A 176 8.67 17.31 12.44
CA GLY A 176 7.98 17.26 11.17
C GLY A 176 7.74 15.85 10.67
N HIS A 177 6.79 15.71 9.75
CA HIS A 177 6.59 14.43 9.07
C HIS A 177 7.65 14.25 7.98
N LEU A 178 8.10 13.01 7.81
CA LEU A 178 9.00 12.63 6.73
C LEU A 178 8.19 12.38 5.47
N ARG A 179 8.41 13.19 4.44
CA ARG A 179 7.81 13.03 3.12
C ARG A 179 8.84 12.50 2.15
N LEU A 180 8.65 11.30 1.60
CA LEU A 180 9.58 10.74 0.62
C LEU A 180 9.67 11.66 -0.62
N ILE A 181 10.90 11.98 -1.05
CA ILE A 181 11.16 12.83 -2.22
C ILE A 181 12.04 12.16 -3.27
N TYR A 182 12.78 11.11 -2.91
CA TYR A 182 13.57 10.31 -3.84
C TYR A 182 13.76 8.90 -3.27
N GLU A 183 13.73 7.91 -4.14
CA GLU A 183 14.09 6.53 -3.81
C GLU A 183 14.76 5.89 -5.04
N SER A 184 15.61 4.89 -4.83
CA SER A 184 16.19 4.11 -5.93
C SER A 184 16.85 2.82 -5.42
N GLU A 185 16.78 1.75 -6.20
CA GLU A 185 17.56 0.52 -5.96
C GLU A 185 18.97 0.60 -6.59
N LYS A 186 19.19 1.56 -7.49
CA LYS A 186 20.47 1.78 -8.17
C LYS A 186 20.77 3.27 -8.22
N PHE A 187 21.57 3.74 -7.27
CA PHE A 187 21.85 5.16 -7.13
C PHE A 187 22.40 5.78 -8.42
N SER A 188 21.67 6.77 -8.94
CA SER A 188 22.11 7.64 -10.03
C SER A 188 22.20 9.07 -9.52
N ALA A 189 23.38 9.68 -9.65
CA ALA A 189 23.57 11.05 -9.20
C ALA A 189 22.67 12.03 -9.97
N SER A 190 22.48 11.81 -11.28
CA SER A 190 21.64 12.68 -12.11
C SER A 190 20.16 12.59 -11.70
N GLU A 191 19.67 11.39 -11.40
CA GLU A 191 18.30 11.16 -10.95
C GLU A 191 18.06 11.72 -9.54
N PHE A 192 19.02 11.50 -8.63
CA PHE A 192 19.00 12.08 -7.28
C PHE A 192 18.88 13.61 -7.32
N PHE A 193 19.73 14.28 -8.11
CA PHE A 193 19.71 15.74 -8.20
C PHE A 193 18.46 16.26 -8.93
N ALA A 194 17.86 15.51 -9.84
CA ALA A 194 16.59 15.89 -10.45
C ALA A 194 15.45 16.02 -9.41
N HIS A 195 15.52 15.24 -8.32
CA HIS A 195 14.50 15.21 -7.27
C HIS A 195 14.85 16.07 -6.05
N CYS A 196 16.14 16.17 -5.69
CA CYS A 196 16.57 16.78 -4.43
C CYS A 196 17.16 18.20 -4.59
N LYS A 197 17.47 18.66 -5.81
CA LYS A 197 18.07 19.99 -6.05
C LYS A 197 17.16 21.11 -5.52
N GLY A 198 17.73 21.99 -4.70
CA GLY A 198 16.99 23.10 -4.09
C GLY A 198 16.04 22.72 -2.95
N VAL A 199 15.99 21.44 -2.52
CA VAL A 199 15.14 20.99 -1.41
C VAL A 199 15.94 21.04 -0.09
N PRO A 200 15.56 21.89 0.90
CA PRO A 200 16.15 21.88 2.24
C PRO A 200 15.54 20.79 3.13
N HIS A 201 16.17 20.56 4.29
CA HIS A 201 15.70 19.66 5.35
C HIS A 201 15.44 18.24 4.86
N THR A 202 16.48 17.59 4.32
CA THR A 202 16.38 16.24 3.76
C THR A 202 17.09 15.22 4.65
N VAL A 203 16.45 14.09 4.92
CA VAL A 203 17.09 12.89 5.48
C VAL A 203 17.35 11.90 4.35
N THR A 204 18.57 11.43 4.20
CA THR A 204 18.95 10.39 3.24
C THR A 204 19.25 9.10 3.99
N VAL A 205 18.73 7.97 3.54
CA VAL A 205 18.99 6.64 4.11
C VAL A 205 19.30 5.66 2.99
N VAL A 206 20.32 4.84 3.17
CA VAL A 206 20.81 3.84 2.24
C VAL A 206 20.88 2.50 2.95
N GLU A 207 20.28 1.48 2.35
CA GLU A 207 20.56 0.09 2.67
C GLU A 207 21.59 -0.45 1.69
N THR A 208 22.65 -1.04 2.20
CA THR A 208 23.70 -1.67 1.39
C THR A 208 23.37 -3.14 1.10
N GLU A 209 24.01 -3.72 0.09
CA GLU A 209 23.87 -5.14 -0.28
C GLU A 209 24.25 -6.10 0.86
N CYS A 210 25.05 -5.66 1.84
CA CYS A 210 25.40 -6.45 3.01
C CYS A 210 24.45 -6.24 4.21
N GLY A 211 23.30 -5.58 3.98
CA GLY A 211 22.28 -5.31 5.00
C GLY A 211 22.66 -4.21 6.00
N LEU A 212 23.68 -3.40 5.71
CA LEU A 212 24.02 -2.24 6.54
C LEU A 212 23.12 -1.07 6.12
N LYS A 213 22.47 -0.44 7.10
CA LYS A 213 21.73 0.81 6.88
C LYS A 213 22.56 1.99 7.34
N VAL A 214 22.75 2.97 6.47
CA VAL A 214 23.51 4.20 6.74
C VAL A 214 22.80 5.39 6.14
N GLY A 215 22.88 6.54 6.77
CA GLY A 215 22.17 7.72 6.30
C GLY A 215 22.60 8.97 7.03
N GLY A 216 22.03 10.11 6.66
CA GLY A 216 22.26 11.36 7.35
C GLY A 216 21.32 12.48 6.95
N TYR A 217 21.44 13.62 7.64
CA TYR A 217 20.51 14.75 7.52
C TYR A 217 21.20 15.99 6.96
N SER A 218 20.51 16.70 6.07
CA SER A 218 20.93 17.99 5.52
C SER A 218 19.87 19.06 5.76
N SER A 219 20.22 20.11 6.48
CA SER A 219 19.36 21.31 6.65
C SER A 219 19.47 22.27 5.45
N THR A 220 20.54 22.18 4.66
CA THR A 220 20.79 23.08 3.53
C THR A 220 20.30 22.48 2.22
N PRO A 221 19.73 23.29 1.29
CA PRO A 221 19.40 22.83 -0.04
C PRO A 221 20.61 22.27 -0.81
N TRP A 222 20.39 21.25 -1.62
CA TRP A 222 21.39 20.70 -2.53
C TRP A 222 21.66 21.66 -3.71
N THR A 223 22.93 22.09 -3.90
CA THR A 223 23.29 23.22 -4.80
C THR A 223 24.18 22.89 -6.01
N GLY A 224 24.71 21.67 -6.19
CA GLY A 224 25.79 21.41 -7.14
C GLY A 224 25.53 20.42 -8.27
N GLU A 225 25.91 20.81 -9.50
CA GLU A 225 26.18 19.97 -10.67
C GLU A 225 27.70 19.67 -10.74
N ASN A 226 28.17 18.59 -10.11
CA ASN A 226 29.31 17.75 -10.56
C ASN A 226 29.84 16.86 -9.45
N THR A 227 30.29 15.67 -9.89
CA THR A 227 30.81 14.51 -9.16
C THR A 227 29.70 13.75 -8.44
N GLY A 228 29.52 12.48 -8.82
CA GLY A 228 28.56 11.56 -8.21
C GLY A 228 28.97 11.19 -6.79
N LEU A 229 29.02 12.20 -5.92
CA LEU A 229 29.50 12.18 -4.56
C LEU A 229 28.53 12.98 -3.68
N LEU A 230 27.84 12.30 -2.78
CA LEU A 230 27.04 12.92 -1.74
C LEU A 230 27.85 12.99 -0.44
N VAL A 231 28.31 14.18 -0.04
CA VAL A 231 28.95 14.36 1.28
C VAL A 231 27.90 14.82 2.28
N ILE A 232 27.54 13.97 3.24
CA ILE A 232 26.56 14.35 4.28
C ILE A 232 27.31 15.12 5.37
N GLN A 233 26.90 16.37 5.64
CA GLN A 233 27.63 17.25 6.56
C GLN A 233 27.21 17.12 8.03
N LYS A 234 26.18 16.34 8.39
CA LYS A 234 25.79 16.09 9.79
C LYS A 234 25.06 14.74 10.03
N LYS A 235 25.53 14.06 11.09
CA LYS A 235 24.95 12.92 11.85
C LYS A 235 24.66 11.63 11.04
N LEU A 236 25.20 10.50 11.50
CA LEU A 236 25.11 9.19 10.83
C LEU A 236 24.16 8.24 11.58
N ILE A 237 23.33 7.51 10.85
CA ILE A 237 22.18 6.76 11.37
C ILE A 237 22.50 5.25 11.47
N PHE A 238 22.78 4.79 12.70
CA PHE A 238 22.76 3.43 13.30
C PHE A 238 23.92 2.41 13.16
N HIS A 239 24.56 2.09 14.31
CA HIS A 239 24.33 0.88 15.12
C HIS A 239 24.72 1.15 16.61
N ASP A 240 23.89 0.71 17.58
CA ASP A 240 24.00 0.81 19.06
C ASP A 240 23.66 2.17 19.76
N GLU A 241 23.22 2.10 21.03
CA GLU A 241 22.39 3.01 21.86
C GLU A 241 22.87 4.48 22.09
N SER A 242 23.73 5.03 21.25
CA SER A 242 24.13 6.45 21.36
C SER A 242 24.49 6.99 19.98
N GLY A 243 23.61 7.82 19.40
CA GLY A 243 23.77 8.40 18.07
C GLY A 243 24.96 9.39 18.03
N PRO A 244 25.92 9.21 17.11
CA PRO A 244 27.08 10.10 17.01
C PRO A 244 26.96 11.16 15.91
N ASP A 245 27.62 12.32 16.12
CA ASP A 245 27.68 13.46 15.20
C ASP A 245 28.91 13.37 14.29
N PHE A 246 28.68 13.16 12.98
CA PHE A 246 29.76 13.01 11.99
C PHE A 246 29.53 13.90 10.78
N GLY A 247 30.59 14.63 10.41
CA GLY A 247 30.65 15.53 9.27
C GLY A 247 30.98 14.77 7.98
N ASN A 248 32.01 15.20 7.23
CA ASN A 248 32.45 14.71 5.90
C ASN A 248 32.93 13.24 5.83
N ASP A 249 32.28 12.34 6.57
CA ASP A 249 32.72 10.97 6.85
C ASP A 249 31.86 9.91 6.13
N LEU A 250 30.81 10.32 5.40
CA LEU A 250 29.96 9.46 4.57
C LEU A 250 29.82 10.04 3.16
N GLU A 251 30.10 9.19 2.18
CA GLU A 251 30.09 9.48 0.75
C GLU A 251 29.21 8.47 0.02
N ILE A 252 28.21 8.93 -0.73
CA ILE A 252 27.35 8.06 -1.56
C ILE A 252 27.57 8.42 -3.02
N GLY A 253 27.98 7.44 -3.82
CA GLY A 253 28.25 7.61 -5.24
C GLY A 253 27.80 6.45 -6.10
N GLU A 254 27.94 6.58 -7.42
CA GLU A 254 27.55 5.53 -8.38
C GLU A 254 28.31 4.21 -8.17
N THR A 255 29.47 4.28 -7.50
CA THR A 255 30.30 3.11 -7.16
C THR A 255 29.94 2.45 -5.83
N GLY A 256 29.02 3.04 -5.06
CA GLY A 256 28.58 2.51 -3.76
C GLY A 256 28.66 3.55 -2.63
N VAL A 257 28.62 3.06 -1.39
CA VAL A 257 28.74 3.87 -0.17
C VAL A 257 30.14 3.75 0.42
N ASP A 258 30.79 4.90 0.59
CA ASP A 258 32.09 5.06 1.22
C ASP A 258 31.95 5.69 2.62
N VAL A 259 32.58 5.07 3.61
CA VAL A 259 32.59 5.54 4.99
C VAL A 259 34.03 5.85 5.36
N GLN A 260 34.35 7.13 5.50
CA GLN A 260 35.68 7.62 5.86
C GLN A 260 35.74 7.98 7.34
N TYR A 261 36.73 7.46 8.07
CA TYR A 261 37.00 7.87 9.45
C TYR A 261 38.18 8.83 9.49
N ASN A 262 37.93 10.13 9.68
CA ASN A 262 38.98 11.11 9.94
C ASN A 262 39.30 11.20 11.45
N THR A 263 40.58 11.11 11.79
CA THR A 263 41.11 11.03 13.16
C THR A 263 41.03 12.34 13.94
N ALA A 264 39.84 12.92 14.11
CA ALA A 264 39.60 14.03 15.04
C ALA A 264 39.23 13.47 16.44
N PRO A 265 39.86 13.93 17.53
CA PRO A 265 39.87 13.25 18.83
C PRO A 265 38.58 13.42 19.66
N LYS A 266 37.44 13.79 19.07
CA LYS A 266 36.22 14.07 19.83
C LYS A 266 35.30 12.88 20.03
N TYR A 267 35.50 11.76 19.34
CA TYR A 267 34.57 10.63 19.37
C TYR A 267 35.33 9.30 19.40
N GLU A 268 35.21 8.57 20.51
CA GLU A 268 35.61 7.16 20.59
C GLU A 268 34.40 6.29 20.33
N THR A 269 34.29 5.73 19.13
CA THR A 269 33.43 4.56 18.91
C THR A 269 34.22 3.51 18.13
N GLU A 270 34.65 2.44 18.81
CA GLU A 270 35.36 1.28 18.21
C GLU A 270 34.60 0.63 17.03
N GLN A 271 33.29 0.89 16.92
CA GLN A 271 32.42 0.29 15.91
C GLN A 271 32.63 0.88 14.51
N LEU A 272 32.91 2.19 14.37
CA LEU A 272 33.12 2.83 13.05
C LEU A 272 34.43 2.44 12.39
N ARG A 273 35.45 2.13 13.18
CA ARG A 273 36.71 1.57 12.67
C ARG A 273 36.48 0.25 11.92
N LYS A 274 35.39 -0.48 12.23
CA LYS A 274 35.02 -1.73 11.55
C LYS A 274 34.25 -1.50 10.24
N LEU A 275 33.58 -0.35 10.10
CA LEU A 275 32.76 0.03 8.94
C LEU A 275 33.50 0.90 7.91
N SER A 276 34.70 1.39 8.24
CA SER A 276 35.51 2.22 7.35
C SER A 276 35.88 1.49 6.04
N THR A 277 35.66 2.15 4.91
CA THR A 277 35.99 1.65 3.56
C THR A 277 37.36 2.11 3.07
N ARG A 278 38.14 2.82 3.89
CA ARG A 278 39.40 3.50 3.50
C ARG A 278 40.41 2.63 2.70
N ASP A 279 40.46 1.32 2.98
CA ASP A 279 41.32 0.33 2.29
C ASP A 279 40.50 -0.81 1.64
N ARG A 280 39.18 -0.66 1.49
CA ARG A 280 38.23 -1.69 1.02
C ARG A 280 37.40 -1.16 -0.15
N LYS A 281 36.67 -2.07 -0.81
CA LYS A 281 35.67 -1.66 -1.81
C LYS A 281 34.52 -0.92 -1.10
N PRO A 282 33.90 0.08 -1.76
CA PRO A 282 32.67 0.70 -1.28
C PRO A 282 31.57 -0.36 -1.08
N TYR A 283 30.64 -0.11 -0.17
CA TYR A 283 29.49 -0.96 0.00
C TYR A 283 28.54 -0.82 -1.20
N GLY A 284 28.15 -1.94 -1.83
CA GLY A 284 27.12 -1.92 -2.86
C GLY A 284 25.81 -1.36 -2.32
N ILE A 285 25.10 -0.57 -3.11
CA ILE A 285 23.81 0.02 -2.73
C ILE A 285 22.71 -0.96 -3.11
N ARG A 286 21.91 -1.37 -2.12
CA ARG A 286 20.70 -2.17 -2.34
C ARG A 286 19.49 -1.27 -2.57
N ALA A 287 19.37 -0.22 -1.75
CA ALA A 287 18.29 0.76 -1.84
C ALA A 287 18.71 2.08 -1.21
N ILE A 288 18.19 3.20 -1.69
CA ILE A 288 18.33 4.53 -1.12
C ILE A 288 16.97 5.21 -1.08
N GLU A 289 16.70 5.94 -0.01
CA GLU A 289 15.54 6.79 0.19
C GLU A 289 15.98 8.17 0.69
N VAL A 290 15.25 9.20 0.29
CA VAL A 290 15.43 10.56 0.75
C VAL A 290 14.09 11.13 1.10
N TYR A 291 13.99 11.68 2.30
CA TYR A 291 12.80 12.27 2.86
C TYR A 291 13.01 13.76 3.07
N LYS A 292 12.02 14.58 2.74
CA LYS A 292 11.93 15.96 3.20
C LYS A 292 11.22 15.99 4.55
N VAL A 293 11.83 16.65 5.53
CA VAL A 293 11.18 16.99 6.79
C VAL A 293 10.23 18.16 6.53
N VAL A 294 8.94 17.96 6.79
CA VAL A 294 7.91 18.99 6.63
C VAL A 294 7.39 19.37 8.02
N GLU A 295 7.70 20.60 8.42
CA GLU A 295 7.29 21.18 9.71
C GLU A 295 5.77 21.10 9.86
N SER A 296 5.33 20.55 11.00
CA SER A 296 3.92 20.50 11.35
C SER A 296 3.61 21.71 12.21
N ASN A 297 3.01 22.75 11.63
CA ASN A 297 2.42 23.80 12.46
C ASN A 297 1.18 23.27 13.17
N ASP A 298 1.21 23.37 14.50
CA ASP A 298 0.18 23.00 15.50
C ASP A 298 -0.08 21.50 15.72
N SER A 299 0.41 20.95 16.85
CA SER A 299 -0.45 20.55 17.98
C SER A 299 0.27 19.74 19.08
N ILE A 300 0.31 20.36 20.27
CA ILE A 300 0.06 19.83 21.62
C ILE A 300 0.62 18.44 22.00
N LYS A 301 1.61 18.50 22.91
CA LYS A 301 2.04 17.44 23.83
C LYS A 301 0.85 16.67 24.43
N ALA A 302 0.78 15.37 24.17
CA ALA A 302 0.01 14.42 24.96
C ALA A 302 0.90 13.20 25.31
N ASP A 303 0.66 12.66 26.50
CA ASP A 303 1.56 11.80 27.27
C ASP A 303 2.09 10.56 26.53
N SER A 304 3.41 10.38 26.56
CA SER A 304 4.08 9.12 26.20
C SER A 304 3.70 8.01 27.22
N PRO A 305 3.24 6.83 26.78
CA PRO A 305 2.97 5.71 27.69
C PRO A 305 4.26 5.16 28.29
N ALA A 306 4.20 4.81 29.56
CA ALA A 306 5.35 4.61 30.45
C ALA A 306 6.32 3.49 30.01
N ALA A 307 7.55 3.88 29.67
CA ALA A 307 8.70 2.97 29.57
C ALA A 307 8.91 2.16 30.87
N VAL A 308 9.43 0.93 30.75
CA VAL A 308 9.81 0.09 31.91
C VAL A 308 10.83 0.83 32.79
N SER A 309 10.35 1.51 33.84
CA SER A 309 11.14 2.35 34.76
C SER A 309 11.87 1.51 35.85
N ILE A 310 12.47 0.40 35.43
CA ILE A 310 13.33 -0.43 36.29
C ILE A 310 14.79 -0.10 35.97
N LYS A 311 15.49 0.47 36.96
CA LYS A 311 16.93 0.70 36.89
C LYS A 311 17.68 -0.65 36.94
N PRO A 312 18.80 -0.78 36.21
CA PRO A 312 19.64 -1.98 36.27
C PRO A 312 20.07 -2.30 37.71
N ALA A 313 20.08 -3.59 38.04
CA ALA A 313 20.60 -4.08 39.30
C ALA A 313 22.14 -4.00 39.30
N THR A 314 22.70 -3.33 40.31
CA THR A 314 24.15 -3.20 40.54
C THR A 314 24.58 -3.69 41.92
N SER A 315 23.62 -3.89 42.83
CA SER A 315 23.88 -4.17 44.26
C SER A 315 24.03 -5.65 44.61
N PHE A 316 23.89 -6.58 43.64
CA PHE A 316 24.02 -8.01 43.88
C PHE A 316 25.32 -8.59 43.32
N THR A 317 25.52 -9.90 43.45
CA THR A 317 26.65 -10.58 42.81
C THR A 317 26.57 -10.40 41.28
N PRO A 318 27.70 -10.39 40.57
CA PRO A 318 27.72 -10.17 39.13
C PRO A 318 26.78 -11.09 38.34
N GLN A 319 26.71 -12.36 38.73
CA GLN A 319 25.83 -13.36 38.10
C GLN A 319 24.35 -13.03 38.29
N ILE A 320 23.94 -12.61 39.50
CA ILE A 320 22.56 -12.24 39.80
C ILE A 320 22.20 -10.94 39.07
N ASN A 321 23.07 -9.92 39.11
CA ASN A 321 22.85 -8.68 38.36
C ASN A 321 22.66 -8.96 36.87
N ARG A 322 23.52 -9.81 36.27
CA ARG A 322 23.40 -10.19 34.86
C ARG A 322 22.04 -10.84 34.54
N ALA A 323 21.59 -11.80 35.35
CA ALA A 323 20.31 -12.46 35.13
C ALA A 323 19.12 -11.51 35.28
N LEU A 324 19.14 -10.64 36.31
CA LEU A 324 18.08 -9.65 36.55
C LEU A 324 18.03 -8.61 35.43
N ASN A 325 19.19 -8.11 34.98
CA ASN A 325 19.28 -7.11 33.91
C ASN A 325 18.87 -7.69 32.56
N LYS A 326 19.22 -8.96 32.27
CA LYS A 326 18.71 -9.67 31.10
C LYS A 326 17.18 -9.74 31.11
N LYS A 327 16.54 -10.00 32.26
CA LYS A 327 15.08 -9.96 32.37
C LYS A 327 14.51 -8.55 32.14
N VAL A 328 15.18 -7.50 32.64
CA VAL A 328 14.79 -6.10 32.35
C VAL A 328 14.82 -5.81 30.85
N GLU A 329 15.87 -6.23 30.15
CA GLU A 329 16.03 -6.06 28.69
C GLU A 329 14.92 -6.81 27.92
N SER A 330 14.66 -8.08 28.28
CA SER A 330 13.57 -8.86 27.67
C SER A 330 12.20 -8.23 27.88
N LEU A 331 11.92 -7.68 29.08
CA LEU A 331 10.66 -6.98 29.34
C LEU A 331 10.54 -5.69 28.52
N ARG A 332 11.63 -4.95 28.32
CA ARG A 332 11.63 -3.76 27.45
C ARG A 332 11.38 -4.13 26.00
N GLU A 333 11.98 -5.22 25.50
CA GLU A 333 11.73 -5.70 24.14
C GLU A 333 10.26 -6.12 23.96
N ALA A 334 9.72 -6.91 24.89
CA ALA A 334 8.33 -7.35 24.86
C ALA A 334 7.36 -6.15 24.88
N LEU A 335 7.62 -5.14 25.73
CA LEU A 335 6.82 -3.91 25.76
C LEU A 335 6.86 -3.18 24.41
N ARG A 336 8.05 -3.02 23.82
CA ARG A 336 8.20 -2.38 22.50
C ARG A 336 7.47 -3.15 21.40
N GLN A 337 7.44 -4.48 21.45
CA GLN A 337 6.68 -5.30 20.50
C GLN A 337 5.17 -5.11 20.66
N VAL A 338 4.66 -5.07 21.89
CA VAL A 338 3.24 -4.79 22.17
C VAL A 338 2.87 -3.38 21.68
N GLU A 339 3.69 -2.38 21.96
CA GLU A 339 3.45 -1.00 21.48
C GLU A 339 3.45 -0.90 19.96
N ARG A 340 4.41 -1.54 19.27
CA ARG A 340 4.43 -1.60 17.81
C ARG A 340 3.16 -2.24 17.23
N THR A 341 2.69 -3.33 17.84
CA THR A 341 1.51 -4.05 17.35
C THR A 341 0.20 -3.32 17.67
N GLU A 342 0.13 -2.59 18.79
CA GLU A 342 -0.98 -1.66 19.09
C GLU A 342 -1.04 -0.54 18.05
N THR A 343 0.08 0.12 17.75
CA THR A 343 0.16 1.18 16.72
C THR A 343 -0.16 0.63 15.33
N SER A 344 0.42 -0.52 14.95
CA SER A 344 0.13 -1.18 13.66
C SER A 344 -1.36 -1.44 13.50
N LEU A 345 -2.03 -1.97 14.53
CA LEU A 345 -3.46 -2.26 14.47
C LEU A 345 -4.30 -0.99 14.25
N GLU A 346 -3.91 0.13 14.85
CA GLU A 346 -4.60 1.43 14.67
C GLU A 346 -4.37 2.01 13.28
N GLU A 347 -3.14 1.93 12.77
CA GLU A 347 -2.79 2.32 11.40
C GLU A 347 -3.54 1.46 10.37
N GLU A 348 -3.58 0.14 10.56
CA GLU A 348 -4.32 -0.81 9.72
C GLU A 348 -5.82 -0.51 9.70
N CYS A 349 -6.43 -0.26 10.86
CA CYS A 349 -7.85 0.14 10.94
C CYS A 349 -8.11 1.42 10.14
N SER A 350 -7.28 2.44 10.34
CA SER A 350 -7.40 3.71 9.62
C SER A 350 -7.20 3.55 8.12
N PHE A 351 -6.24 2.72 7.71
CA PHE A 351 -5.96 2.41 6.31
C PHE A 351 -7.17 1.73 5.65
N VAL A 352 -7.71 0.68 6.25
CA VAL A 352 -8.87 -0.05 5.73
C VAL A 352 -10.09 0.86 5.65
N ASP A 353 -10.37 1.63 6.70
CA ASP A 353 -11.49 2.58 6.70
C ASP A 353 -11.33 3.62 5.59
N THR A 354 -10.10 4.09 5.33
CA THR A 354 -9.81 5.07 4.27
C THR A 354 -9.89 4.46 2.86
N LEU A 355 -9.37 3.25 2.67
CA LEU A 355 -9.38 2.56 1.39
C LEU A 355 -10.82 2.22 0.96
N PHE A 356 -11.72 1.94 1.90
CA PHE A 356 -13.09 1.49 1.65
C PHE A 356 -14.17 2.49 2.09
N ILE A 357 -13.87 3.79 2.14
CA ILE A 357 -14.83 4.86 2.51
C ILE A 357 -16.16 4.79 1.74
N SER A 358 -16.15 4.32 0.49
CA SER A 358 -17.34 4.20 -0.37
C SER A 358 -17.80 2.74 -0.51
N ASN A 359 -18.05 2.06 0.60
CA ASN A 359 -18.43 0.64 0.62
C ASN A 359 -19.84 0.33 0.06
N ASP A 360 -20.44 1.28 -0.68
CA ASP A 360 -21.76 1.07 -1.26
C ASP A 360 -21.63 0.25 -2.55
N CYS A 361 -22.12 -1.00 -2.52
CA CYS A 361 -22.19 -1.85 -3.69
C CYS A 361 -23.10 -1.26 -4.79
N ASN A 362 -23.96 -0.30 -4.45
CA ASN A 362 -24.75 0.46 -5.43
C ASN A 362 -23.90 1.45 -6.26
N ASP A 363 -22.66 1.73 -5.84
CA ASP A 363 -21.72 2.56 -6.59
C ASP A 363 -20.86 1.74 -7.58
N LEU A 364 -21.04 0.42 -7.65
CA LEU A 364 -20.27 -0.45 -8.57
C LEU A 364 -20.82 -0.40 -10.00
N VAL A 365 -19.91 -0.26 -10.97
CA VAL A 365 -20.21 -0.17 -12.40
C VAL A 365 -19.47 -1.28 -13.14
N LYS A 366 -20.23 -2.09 -13.88
CA LYS A 366 -19.72 -3.08 -14.85
C LYS A 366 -19.67 -2.44 -16.24
N LEU A 367 -18.49 -2.39 -16.84
CA LEU A 367 -18.25 -1.84 -18.17
C LEU A 367 -17.94 -2.98 -19.14
N ASN A 368 -18.57 -2.95 -20.31
CA ASN A 368 -18.20 -3.78 -21.45
C ASN A 368 -17.43 -2.90 -22.44
N VAL A 369 -16.11 -3.04 -22.44
CA VAL A 369 -15.24 -2.29 -23.34
C VAL A 369 -14.87 -3.21 -24.51
N CYS A 370 -15.59 -3.09 -25.63
CA CYS A 370 -15.41 -3.94 -26.82
C CYS A 370 -15.21 -5.45 -26.51
N GLY A 371 -16.07 -6.02 -25.67
CA GLY A 371 -16.02 -7.45 -25.28
C GLY A 371 -15.12 -7.75 -24.09
N THR A 372 -14.37 -6.77 -23.57
CA THR A 372 -13.59 -6.90 -22.34
C THR A 372 -14.38 -6.33 -21.17
N THR A 373 -14.68 -7.17 -20.19
CA THR A 373 -15.35 -6.74 -18.96
C THR A 373 -14.36 -6.03 -18.04
N MET A 374 -14.75 -4.86 -17.56
CA MET A 374 -14.05 -4.10 -16.51
C MET A 374 -15.05 -3.73 -15.42
N MET A 375 -14.58 -3.55 -14.19
CA MET A 375 -15.43 -3.14 -13.08
C MET A 375 -14.73 -2.05 -12.26
N THR A 376 -15.50 -1.06 -11.81
CA THR A 376 -14.97 0.08 -11.07
C THR A 376 -16.06 0.72 -10.22
N HIS A 377 -15.70 1.59 -9.29
CA HIS A 377 -16.68 2.48 -8.68
C HIS A 377 -17.02 3.62 -9.63
N ARG A 378 -18.28 4.04 -9.58
CA ARG A 378 -18.76 5.22 -10.28
C ARG A 378 -18.03 6.49 -9.84
N SER A 379 -17.69 6.58 -8.55
CA SER A 379 -16.83 7.64 -8.02
C SER A 379 -15.45 7.70 -8.69
N THR A 380 -14.92 6.58 -9.19
CA THR A 380 -13.66 6.53 -9.97
C THR A 380 -13.86 7.12 -11.37
N LEU A 381 -14.97 6.82 -12.04
CA LEU A 381 -15.31 7.38 -13.36
C LEU A 381 -15.57 8.91 -13.33
N ARG A 382 -15.90 9.44 -12.15
CA ARG A 382 -16.18 10.88 -11.90
C ARG A 382 -14.99 11.69 -11.38
N GLN A 383 -13.80 11.10 -11.28
CA GLN A 383 -12.61 11.79 -10.74
C GLN A 383 -12.21 13.06 -11.51
N VAL A 384 -12.59 13.16 -12.79
CA VAL A 384 -12.44 14.38 -13.61
C VAL A 384 -13.82 14.98 -13.85
N LYS A 385 -14.24 15.92 -12.99
CA LYS A 385 -15.63 16.41 -12.87
C LYS A 385 -16.25 16.92 -14.18
N ASP A 386 -15.47 17.57 -15.05
CA ASP A 386 -15.98 18.15 -16.29
C ASP A 386 -15.69 17.30 -17.53
N SER A 387 -15.38 16.02 -17.34
CA SER A 387 -15.13 15.08 -18.44
C SER A 387 -16.43 14.54 -19.04
N VAL A 388 -16.38 14.12 -20.31
CA VAL A 388 -17.49 13.40 -20.96
C VAL A 388 -17.81 12.13 -20.18
N LEU A 389 -16.77 11.45 -19.69
CA LEU A 389 -16.90 10.24 -18.87
C LEU A 389 -17.66 10.53 -17.57
N ALA A 390 -17.27 11.56 -16.82
CA ALA A 390 -17.98 11.94 -15.59
C ALA A 390 -19.45 12.31 -15.85
N SER A 391 -19.75 12.95 -16.99
CA SER A 391 -21.14 13.26 -17.36
C SER A 391 -21.96 12.00 -17.71
N GLN A 392 -21.37 10.99 -18.36
CA GLN A 392 -22.06 9.74 -18.69
C GLN A 392 -22.52 9.01 -17.43
N PHE A 393 -21.72 9.08 -16.36
CA PHE A 393 -21.98 8.43 -15.08
C PHE A 393 -22.52 9.41 -14.03
N ASP A 394 -23.13 10.53 -14.44
CA ASP A 394 -23.80 11.46 -13.53
C ASP A 394 -25.17 10.94 -13.06
N ASP A 395 -25.63 11.40 -11.89
CA ASP A 395 -26.84 10.89 -11.20
C ASP A 395 -28.10 11.03 -12.07
N SER A 396 -28.12 12.10 -12.89
CA SER A 396 -29.21 12.46 -13.79
C SER A 396 -29.32 11.59 -15.05
N LYS A 397 -28.22 10.95 -15.48
CA LYS A 397 -28.14 10.23 -16.77
C LYS A 397 -27.98 8.73 -16.60
N TRP A 398 -27.24 8.31 -15.57
CA TRP A 398 -27.00 6.90 -15.29
C TRP A 398 -28.28 6.14 -14.94
N THR A 399 -29.18 6.77 -14.18
CA THR A 399 -30.49 6.23 -13.78
C THR A 399 -31.43 5.94 -14.96
N GLN A 400 -31.16 6.43 -16.17
CA GLN A 400 -31.96 6.18 -17.38
C GLN A 400 -31.50 4.99 -18.22
N GLN A 401 -30.27 4.49 -18.06
CA GLN A 401 -29.71 3.44 -18.94
C GLN A 401 -30.12 2.01 -18.56
N VAL A 402 -30.76 1.81 -17.41
CA VAL A 402 -31.19 0.49 -16.96
C VAL A 402 -32.68 0.33 -17.24
N ALA A 403 -33.06 -0.17 -18.42
CA ALA A 403 -34.37 -0.79 -18.62
C ALA A 403 -34.37 -2.13 -17.86
N SER A 404 -34.41 -2.01 -16.54
CA SER A 404 -34.11 -3.04 -15.56
C SER A 404 -35.40 -3.58 -14.96
N VAL A 405 -35.32 -4.74 -14.31
CA VAL A 405 -36.42 -5.29 -13.50
C VAL A 405 -36.97 -4.24 -12.53
N GLU A 406 -36.18 -3.24 -12.13
CA GLU A 406 -36.57 -2.07 -11.31
C GLU A 406 -37.70 -1.24 -11.92
N THR A 407 -37.88 -1.27 -13.24
CA THR A 407 -38.95 -0.52 -13.92
C THR A 407 -40.28 -1.29 -14.00
N TRP A 408 -40.32 -2.54 -13.52
CA TRP A 408 -41.53 -3.36 -13.58
C TRP A 408 -42.62 -2.83 -12.64
N THR A 409 -43.83 -2.77 -13.18
CA THR A 409 -45.06 -2.50 -12.44
C THR A 409 -45.45 -3.71 -11.57
N PRO A 410 -46.25 -3.52 -10.51
CA PRO A 410 -46.72 -4.65 -9.69
C PRO A 410 -47.44 -5.74 -10.48
N ALA A 411 -48.14 -5.37 -11.56
CA ALA A 411 -48.81 -6.32 -12.44
C ALA A 411 -47.81 -7.18 -13.25
N GLU A 412 -46.70 -6.60 -13.69
CA GLU A 412 -45.63 -7.31 -14.39
C GLU A 412 -44.87 -8.24 -13.44
N VAL A 413 -44.62 -7.80 -12.19
CA VAL A 413 -44.06 -8.64 -11.12
C VAL A 413 -44.95 -9.85 -10.83
N ALA A 414 -46.25 -9.63 -10.61
CA ALA A 414 -47.20 -10.71 -10.37
C ALA A 414 -47.30 -11.65 -11.58
N GLY A 415 -47.29 -11.11 -12.80
CA GLY A 415 -47.24 -11.89 -14.05
C GLY A 415 -46.01 -12.77 -14.16
N TRP A 416 -44.83 -12.26 -13.77
CA TRP A 416 -43.60 -13.03 -13.72
C TRP A 416 -43.67 -14.16 -12.70
N VAL A 417 -44.16 -13.90 -11.47
CA VAL A 417 -44.30 -14.94 -10.43
C VAL A 417 -45.19 -16.10 -10.92
N ARG A 418 -46.32 -15.81 -11.60
CA ARG A 418 -47.22 -16.83 -12.19
C ARG A 418 -46.55 -17.69 -13.26
N SER A 419 -45.53 -17.15 -13.94
CA SER A 419 -44.84 -17.86 -15.01
C SER A 419 -43.81 -18.88 -14.49
N LEU A 420 -43.48 -18.84 -13.20
CA LEU A 420 -42.47 -19.71 -12.60
C LEU A 420 -43.01 -21.13 -12.37
N ASN A 421 -42.35 -22.11 -12.97
CA ASN A 421 -42.73 -23.51 -12.81
C ASN A 421 -42.53 -23.97 -11.36
N GLY A 422 -43.57 -24.55 -10.77
CA GLY A 422 -43.56 -25.01 -9.37
C GLY A 422 -43.91 -23.95 -8.33
N VAL A 423 -44.23 -22.71 -8.75
CA VAL A 423 -44.76 -21.66 -7.88
C VAL A 423 -46.30 -21.65 -7.97
N PRO A 424 -47.03 -21.78 -6.85
CA PRO A 424 -48.50 -21.73 -6.86
C PRO A 424 -49.03 -20.30 -7.05
N ASP A 425 -50.23 -20.18 -7.63
CA ASP A 425 -50.85 -18.88 -7.96
C ASP A 425 -51.12 -17.99 -6.74
N ASP A 426 -51.33 -18.57 -5.56
CA ASP A 426 -51.51 -17.84 -4.30
C ASP A 426 -50.28 -17.00 -3.93
N ALA A 427 -49.07 -17.44 -4.32
CA ALA A 427 -47.86 -16.65 -4.18
C ALA A 427 -47.94 -15.38 -5.05
N ALA A 428 -48.41 -15.48 -6.29
CA ALA A 428 -48.56 -14.30 -7.15
C ALA A 428 -49.61 -13.31 -6.64
N GLU A 429 -50.71 -13.82 -6.07
CA GLU A 429 -51.73 -12.99 -5.41
C GLU A 429 -51.16 -12.22 -4.21
N ILE A 430 -50.22 -12.81 -3.47
CA ILE A 430 -49.52 -12.13 -2.36
C ILE A 430 -48.67 -10.98 -2.89
N PHE A 431 -47.92 -11.17 -3.97
CA PHE A 431 -47.12 -10.09 -4.57
C PHE A 431 -48.00 -8.96 -5.13
N GLU A 432 -49.11 -9.30 -5.79
CA GLU A 432 -50.06 -8.32 -6.33
C GLU A 432 -50.78 -7.54 -5.22
N LYS A 433 -51.23 -8.22 -4.16
CA LYS A 433 -51.91 -7.59 -3.03
C LYS A 433 -51.02 -6.64 -2.24
N ASN A 434 -49.72 -6.94 -2.17
CA ASN A 434 -48.74 -6.07 -1.53
C ASN A 434 -48.17 -5.01 -2.49
N GLU A 435 -48.69 -4.92 -3.72
CA GLU A 435 -48.26 -3.97 -4.75
C GLU A 435 -46.73 -3.98 -4.98
N VAL A 436 -46.11 -5.17 -4.91
CA VAL A 436 -44.65 -5.30 -5.00
C VAL A 436 -44.16 -4.84 -6.36
N THR A 437 -43.39 -3.76 -6.37
CA THR A 437 -42.74 -3.20 -7.56
C THR A 437 -41.50 -4.00 -7.96
N GLY A 438 -41.01 -3.77 -9.17
CA GLY A 438 -39.76 -4.34 -9.65
C GLY A 438 -38.54 -4.08 -8.75
N VAL A 439 -38.44 -2.86 -8.19
CA VAL A 439 -37.39 -2.48 -7.23
C VAL A 439 -37.50 -3.32 -5.95
N GLU A 440 -38.71 -3.50 -5.44
CA GLU A 440 -38.94 -4.28 -4.22
C GLU A 440 -38.71 -5.76 -4.45
N LEU A 441 -39.07 -6.29 -5.62
CA LEU A 441 -38.84 -7.68 -6.02
C LEU A 441 -37.36 -8.06 -5.92
N ILE A 442 -36.45 -7.25 -6.49
CA ILE A 442 -35.00 -7.51 -6.46
C ILE A 442 -34.48 -7.51 -5.01
N ASN A 443 -35.06 -6.66 -4.16
CA ASN A 443 -34.70 -6.54 -2.75
C ASN A 443 -35.34 -7.63 -1.85
N LEU A 444 -36.28 -8.42 -2.37
CA LEU A 444 -36.91 -9.52 -1.65
C LEU A 444 -36.13 -10.84 -1.72
N GLY A 445 -35.02 -10.92 -2.47
CA GLY A 445 -34.25 -12.15 -2.76
C GLY A 445 -33.52 -12.81 -1.58
N ASN A 446 -33.94 -12.56 -0.34
CA ASN A 446 -33.55 -13.32 0.85
C ASN A 446 -34.79 -14.07 1.38
N ASP A 447 -34.62 -15.36 1.63
CA ASP A 447 -35.64 -16.26 2.21
C ASP A 447 -36.40 -15.63 3.38
N GLU A 448 -35.71 -14.95 4.30
CA GLU A 448 -36.33 -14.33 5.48
C GLU A 448 -37.33 -13.22 5.09
N ARG A 449 -37.06 -12.48 4.01
CA ARG A 449 -37.93 -11.41 3.52
C ARG A 449 -39.15 -11.98 2.81
N LEU A 450 -38.99 -13.08 2.07
CA LEU A 450 -40.11 -13.80 1.46
C LEU A 450 -41.05 -14.40 2.52
N TYR A 451 -40.50 -14.94 3.62
CA TYR A 451 -41.32 -15.36 4.75
C TYR A 451 -42.11 -14.21 5.38
N LYS A 452 -41.47 -13.04 5.55
CA LYS A 452 -42.14 -11.83 6.07
C LYS A 452 -43.20 -11.27 5.13
N LEU A 453 -43.06 -11.46 3.82
CA LEU A 453 -44.05 -11.09 2.82
C LEU A 453 -45.31 -12.00 2.88
N GLY A 454 -45.21 -13.15 3.53
CA GLY A 454 -46.31 -14.11 3.69
C GLY A 454 -46.16 -15.38 2.85
N ILE A 455 -45.02 -15.59 2.18
CA ILE A 455 -44.73 -16.85 1.49
C ILE A 455 -44.25 -17.88 2.50
N THR A 456 -45.12 -18.80 2.89
CA THR A 456 -44.86 -19.73 4.02
C THR A 456 -44.33 -21.10 3.59
N ARG A 457 -44.44 -21.45 2.30
CA ARG A 457 -44.01 -22.76 1.78
C ARG A 457 -42.49 -22.75 1.48
N PRO A 458 -41.68 -23.57 2.16
CA PRO A 458 -40.22 -23.53 1.99
C PRO A 458 -39.74 -23.81 0.56
N GLY A 459 -40.41 -24.73 -0.16
CA GLY A 459 -40.08 -25.00 -1.56
C GLY A 459 -40.36 -23.82 -2.50
N THR A 460 -41.43 -23.08 -2.25
CA THR A 460 -41.78 -21.87 -3.01
C THR A 460 -40.81 -20.72 -2.69
N VAL A 461 -40.42 -20.57 -1.42
CA VAL A 461 -39.39 -19.61 -1.01
C VAL A 461 -38.07 -19.92 -1.71
N GLY A 462 -37.63 -21.18 -1.73
CA GLY A 462 -36.39 -21.56 -2.42
C GLY A 462 -36.41 -21.30 -3.93
N ILE A 463 -37.53 -21.58 -4.60
CA ILE A 463 -37.68 -21.29 -6.05
C ILE A 463 -37.66 -19.77 -6.29
N LEU A 464 -38.46 -19.00 -5.54
CA LEU A 464 -38.51 -17.55 -5.68
C LEU A 464 -37.17 -16.89 -5.36
N SER A 465 -36.49 -17.33 -4.30
CA SER A 465 -35.17 -16.81 -3.90
C SER A 465 -34.13 -17.01 -5.00
N ASN A 466 -34.07 -18.21 -5.59
CA ASN A 466 -33.19 -18.51 -6.72
C ASN A 466 -33.55 -17.70 -7.97
N GLN A 467 -34.84 -17.63 -8.34
CA GLN A 467 -35.28 -16.94 -9.55
C GLN A 467 -35.19 -15.42 -9.44
N ILE A 468 -35.44 -14.84 -8.27
CA ILE A 468 -35.18 -13.42 -7.98
C ILE A 468 -33.67 -13.15 -8.05
N THR A 469 -32.85 -14.07 -7.57
CA THR A 469 -31.39 -13.99 -7.69
C THR A 469 -30.96 -14.03 -9.16
N ASP A 470 -31.58 -14.86 -10.00
CA ASP A 470 -31.28 -14.94 -11.43
C ASP A 470 -31.82 -13.72 -12.21
N LEU A 471 -33.01 -13.20 -11.87
CA LEU A 471 -33.52 -11.94 -12.41
C LEU A 471 -32.64 -10.76 -12.05
N ARG A 472 -32.18 -10.73 -10.79
CA ARG A 472 -31.20 -9.76 -10.32
C ARG A 472 -29.96 -9.85 -11.20
N LYS A 473 -29.33 -11.02 -11.34
CA LYS A 473 -28.19 -11.23 -12.25
C LYS A 473 -28.45 -10.78 -13.70
N ALA A 474 -29.63 -11.08 -14.26
CA ALA A 474 -29.98 -10.75 -15.64
C ALA A 474 -30.24 -9.25 -15.88
N SER A 475 -30.87 -8.58 -14.91
CA SER A 475 -31.03 -7.11 -14.89
C SER A 475 -29.68 -6.40 -14.68
N GLU A 476 -28.74 -7.08 -14.03
CA GLU A 476 -27.41 -6.61 -13.69
C GLU A 476 -26.36 -6.83 -14.79
N ASP A 477 -26.68 -7.63 -15.81
CA ASP A 477 -25.84 -7.86 -17.00
C ASP A 477 -25.92 -6.75 -18.05
N SER A 478 -26.66 -5.66 -17.78
CA SER A 478 -26.61 -4.42 -18.56
C SER A 478 -25.28 -3.68 -18.32
N ALA A 479 -24.17 -4.29 -18.74
CA ALA A 479 -22.87 -3.64 -18.71
C ALA A 479 -22.90 -2.41 -19.62
N SER A 480 -22.37 -1.30 -19.13
CA SER A 480 -22.28 -0.10 -19.97
C SER A 480 -21.27 -0.29 -21.08
N LEU A 481 -21.75 -0.16 -22.31
CA LEU A 481 -20.95 -0.36 -23.50
C LEU A 481 -20.03 0.83 -23.72
N ILE A 482 -18.74 0.55 -23.81
CA ILE A 482 -17.70 1.51 -24.21
C ILE A 482 -17.08 1.01 -25.51
N GLU A 483 -17.41 1.68 -26.63
CA GLU A 483 -16.96 1.30 -27.97
C GLU A 483 -15.56 1.86 -28.30
N HIS A 484 -14.60 1.60 -27.42
CA HIS A 484 -13.21 1.99 -27.60
C HIS A 484 -12.24 0.84 -27.29
N SER A 485 -10.97 1.05 -27.63
CA SER A 485 -9.89 0.09 -27.39
C SER A 485 -9.83 -0.34 -25.91
N PRO A 486 -10.01 -1.64 -25.58
CA PRO A 486 -9.95 -2.11 -24.20
C PRO A 486 -8.65 -1.74 -23.51
N TYR A 487 -7.52 -1.91 -24.21
CA TYR A 487 -6.21 -1.54 -23.69
C TYR A 487 -6.11 -0.04 -23.35
N CYS A 488 -6.56 0.84 -24.26
CA CYS A 488 -6.44 2.29 -24.04
C CYS A 488 -7.37 2.76 -22.93
N PHE A 489 -8.60 2.27 -22.91
CA PHE A 489 -9.55 2.60 -21.86
C PHE A 489 -9.12 2.03 -20.50
N GLY A 490 -8.55 0.82 -20.47
CA GLY A 490 -7.95 0.25 -19.26
C GLY A 490 -6.88 1.16 -18.67
N LYS A 491 -5.94 1.66 -19.48
CA LYS A 491 -4.93 2.63 -19.03
C LYS A 491 -5.51 3.96 -18.52
N ILE A 492 -6.63 4.42 -19.09
CA ILE A 492 -7.36 5.58 -18.55
C ILE A 492 -7.96 5.23 -17.19
N LEU A 493 -8.62 4.08 -17.09
CA LEU A 493 -9.32 3.65 -15.89
C LEU A 493 -8.33 3.44 -14.73
N ASP A 494 -7.20 2.80 -14.97
CA ASP A 494 -6.15 2.61 -13.98
C ASP A 494 -5.61 3.95 -13.46
N TYR A 495 -5.40 4.92 -14.35
CA TYR A 495 -5.03 6.27 -13.93
C TYR A 495 -6.09 6.94 -13.06
N LEU A 496 -7.38 6.78 -13.38
CA LEU A 496 -8.46 7.31 -12.54
C LEU A 496 -8.49 6.64 -11.16
N ARG A 497 -8.18 5.34 -11.07
CA ARG A 497 -8.03 4.62 -9.79
C ARG A 497 -6.87 5.21 -8.98
N THR A 498 -5.70 5.40 -9.59
CA THR A 498 -4.55 6.06 -8.94
C THR A 498 -4.88 7.50 -8.50
N LYS A 499 -5.60 8.26 -9.34
CA LYS A 499 -6.05 9.62 -9.00
C LYS A 499 -7.00 9.63 -7.80
N ARG A 500 -7.90 8.63 -7.71
CA ARG A 500 -8.76 8.44 -6.55
C ARG A 500 -7.94 8.14 -5.28
N LEU A 501 -6.98 7.21 -5.34
CA LEU A 501 -6.09 6.92 -4.21
C LEU A 501 -5.34 8.17 -3.73
N HIS A 502 -4.85 8.98 -4.66
CA HIS A 502 -4.21 10.27 -4.33
C HIS A 502 -5.19 11.25 -3.69
N SER A 503 -6.45 11.31 -4.16
CA SER A 503 -7.47 12.16 -3.52
C SER A 503 -7.81 11.74 -2.08
N LEU A 504 -7.56 10.48 -1.73
CA LEU A 504 -7.71 9.92 -0.40
C LEU A 504 -6.43 10.04 0.45
N ASN A 505 -5.37 10.69 -0.07
CA ASN A 505 -4.04 10.78 0.54
C ASN A 505 -3.40 9.42 0.83
N LEU A 506 -3.74 8.38 0.06
CA LEU A 506 -3.16 7.04 0.20
C LEU A 506 -1.87 6.87 -0.63
N ILE A 507 -1.63 7.76 -1.59
CA ILE A 507 -0.40 7.82 -2.38
C ILE A 507 0.01 9.28 -2.62
N ASP A 508 1.31 9.54 -2.72
CA ASP A 508 1.86 10.90 -2.83
C ASP A 508 1.85 11.48 -4.25
N LYS A 509 1.95 10.61 -5.27
CA LYS A 509 2.12 11.04 -6.66
C LYS A 509 1.31 10.17 -7.61
N VAL A 510 0.60 10.84 -8.51
CA VAL A 510 -0.05 10.20 -9.66
C VAL A 510 0.91 10.22 -10.84
N GLN A 511 1.26 9.04 -11.37
CA GLN A 511 2.06 8.95 -12.58
C GLN A 511 1.15 8.97 -13.82
N CYS A 512 1.65 9.55 -14.92
CA CYS A 512 0.91 9.48 -16.19
C CYS A 512 0.86 8.05 -16.72
N PRO A 513 -0.19 7.68 -17.47
CA PRO A 513 -0.34 6.35 -18.04
C PRO A 513 0.86 5.99 -18.92
N VAL A 514 1.49 4.84 -18.64
CA VAL A 514 2.52 4.26 -19.50
C VAL A 514 1.86 3.43 -20.59
N VAL A 515 2.09 3.82 -21.85
CA VAL A 515 1.43 3.27 -23.04
C VAL A 515 2.48 2.83 -24.04
N TYR A 516 2.30 1.64 -24.62
CA TYR A 516 3.18 1.14 -25.69
C TYR A 516 3.23 2.11 -26.87
N ASP A 517 4.42 2.26 -27.47
CA ASP A 517 4.63 3.16 -28.60
C ASP A 517 3.64 2.92 -29.75
N SER A 518 3.31 1.66 -30.01
CA SER A 518 2.34 1.25 -31.04
C SER A 518 0.89 1.67 -30.75
N GLN A 519 0.58 2.00 -29.49
CA GLN A 519 -0.76 2.36 -29.04
C GLN A 519 -0.89 3.86 -28.68
N LYS A 520 0.20 4.64 -28.65
CA LYS A 520 0.19 6.06 -28.24
C LYS A 520 -0.82 6.91 -29.03
N GLU A 521 -0.82 6.83 -30.36
CA GLU A 521 -1.76 7.61 -31.18
C GLU A 521 -3.22 7.22 -30.91
N ARG A 522 -3.49 5.92 -30.72
CA ARG A 522 -4.82 5.42 -30.40
C ARG A 522 -5.26 5.88 -29.01
N PHE A 523 -4.36 5.79 -28.04
CA PHE A 523 -4.59 6.23 -26.67
C PHE A 523 -4.93 7.71 -26.62
N GLU A 524 -4.16 8.56 -27.29
CA GLU A 524 -4.42 10.00 -27.36
C GLU A 524 -5.81 10.32 -27.95
N LYS A 525 -6.25 9.59 -28.99
CA LYS A 525 -7.60 9.75 -29.55
C LYS A 525 -8.69 9.41 -28.54
N VAL A 526 -8.53 8.32 -27.79
CA VAL A 526 -9.50 7.89 -26.75
C VAL A 526 -9.51 8.90 -25.58
N VAL A 527 -8.35 9.37 -25.12
CA VAL A 527 -8.26 10.40 -24.07
C VAL A 527 -8.97 11.67 -24.50
N ARG A 528 -8.69 12.19 -25.70
CA ARG A 528 -9.33 13.43 -26.21
C ARG A 528 -10.84 13.31 -26.35
N TYR A 529 -11.37 12.11 -26.58
CA TYR A 529 -12.80 11.86 -26.64
C TYR A 529 -13.44 12.00 -25.25
N PHE A 530 -12.87 11.35 -24.23
CA PHE A 530 -13.44 11.37 -22.87
C PHE A 530 -13.11 12.64 -22.09
N PHE A 531 -11.97 13.27 -22.35
CA PHE A 531 -11.41 14.41 -21.61
C PHE A 531 -11.06 15.55 -22.57
N PRO A 532 -12.04 16.19 -23.22
CA PRO A 532 -11.77 17.26 -24.18
C PRO A 532 -11.19 18.51 -23.51
N GLY A 533 -10.34 19.26 -24.25
CA GLY A 533 -9.79 20.54 -23.79
C GLY A 533 -8.48 20.39 -23.01
N SER A 534 -8.29 21.20 -21.96
CA SER A 534 -7.05 21.22 -21.16
C SER A 534 -6.86 19.98 -20.27
N GLN A 535 -7.90 19.17 -20.07
CA GLN A 535 -7.84 17.94 -19.28
C GLN A 535 -6.95 16.86 -19.93
N VAL A 536 -6.76 16.91 -21.25
CA VAL A 536 -5.87 15.99 -21.99
C VAL A 536 -4.45 16.02 -21.44
N ASP A 537 -4.00 17.20 -20.97
CA ASP A 537 -2.66 17.41 -20.45
C ASP A 537 -2.39 16.62 -19.16
N GLU A 538 -3.43 16.15 -18.46
CA GLU A 538 -3.30 15.29 -17.28
C GLU A 538 -2.88 13.85 -17.64
N PHE A 539 -3.20 13.40 -18.86
CA PHE A 539 -2.95 12.04 -19.34
C PHE A 539 -1.78 11.96 -20.32
N ILE A 540 -1.44 13.06 -20.98
CA ILE A 540 -0.43 13.11 -22.03
C ILE A 540 0.64 14.14 -21.65
N HIS A 541 1.88 13.68 -21.48
CA HIS A 541 3.01 14.59 -21.36
C HIS A 541 3.16 15.38 -22.67
N LYS A 542 2.88 16.69 -22.61
CA LYS A 542 3.39 17.63 -23.62
C LYS A 542 4.90 17.64 -23.51
N GLY A 543 5.56 16.82 -24.34
CA GLY A 543 6.99 16.95 -24.53
C GLY A 543 7.30 18.41 -24.85
N THR A 544 8.04 19.09 -24.00
CA THR A 544 8.74 20.31 -24.40
C THR A 544 9.49 19.96 -25.67
N GLU A 545 9.15 20.61 -26.77
CA GLU A 545 9.88 20.52 -28.03
C GLU A 545 11.38 20.65 -27.71
N ASP A 546 12.09 19.55 -27.90
CA ASP A 546 13.53 19.47 -27.77
C ASP A 546 14.13 20.34 -28.89
N LYS A 547 14.33 21.63 -28.59
CA LYS A 547 14.99 22.61 -29.48
C LYS A 547 16.49 22.32 -29.67
N SER A 548 16.97 21.16 -29.22
CA SER A 548 18.36 20.72 -29.26
C SER A 548 18.59 19.55 -30.23
N ASN A 549 18.08 19.60 -31.46
CA ASN A 549 18.68 18.75 -32.51
C ASN A 549 18.70 19.39 -33.92
N PRO A 550 19.82 20.00 -34.34
CA PRO A 550 19.96 20.58 -35.68
C PRO A 550 20.01 19.54 -36.81
N LYS A 551 20.07 18.23 -36.51
CA LYS A 551 20.39 17.21 -37.51
C LYS A 551 19.21 16.68 -38.33
N MET A 552 17.95 16.94 -37.95
CA MET A 552 16.79 16.52 -38.74
C MET A 552 16.30 17.54 -39.79
N ARG A 553 16.83 18.77 -39.82
CA ARG A 553 16.47 19.75 -40.88
C ARG A 553 17.20 19.52 -42.22
N LYS A 554 18.21 18.65 -42.28
CA LYS A 554 18.95 18.36 -43.53
C LYS A 554 18.37 17.20 -44.37
N ARG A 555 17.49 16.35 -43.80
CA ARG A 555 16.88 15.24 -44.56
C ARG A 555 15.56 15.60 -45.26
N LYS A 556 14.87 16.67 -44.84
CA LYS A 556 13.65 17.16 -45.52
C LYS A 556 13.90 18.13 -46.68
N ARG A 557 15.11 18.69 -46.83
CA ARG A 557 15.47 19.58 -47.95
C ARG A 557 16.11 18.87 -49.16
N LYS A 558 16.54 17.60 -49.02
CA LYS A 558 17.20 16.85 -50.11
C LYS A 558 16.24 15.95 -50.92
N ARG A 559 14.92 16.07 -50.70
CA ARG A 559 13.90 15.26 -51.39
C ARG A 559 12.98 16.09 -52.31
N THR A 560 13.27 17.37 -52.50
CA THR A 560 12.49 18.30 -53.34
C THR A 560 13.30 18.97 -54.45
N GLU A 561 14.52 18.52 -54.73
CA GLU A 561 15.35 19.09 -55.82
C GLU A 561 15.76 18.09 -56.93
N ASP A 562 15.43 16.79 -56.83
CA ASP A 562 15.74 15.80 -57.89
C ASP A 562 14.47 15.30 -58.61
N SER A 563 13.66 16.23 -59.13
CA SER A 563 12.48 15.91 -59.95
C SER A 563 12.16 17.03 -60.94
N SER A 564 13.10 17.32 -61.84
CA SER A 564 12.80 17.89 -63.15
C SER A 564 13.97 17.61 -64.09
N ASP A 565 13.63 17.25 -65.33
CA ASP A 565 14.49 17.09 -66.51
C ASP A 565 14.96 15.66 -66.81
N SER A 566 14.21 14.98 -67.67
CA SER A 566 14.67 14.79 -69.06
C SER A 566 13.64 14.05 -69.91
N GLU A 567 13.50 14.58 -71.11
CA GLU A 567 12.54 14.24 -72.16
C GLU A 567 12.93 12.94 -72.89
N TYR A 568 11.89 12.25 -73.35
CA TYR A 568 11.71 11.68 -74.69
C TYR A 568 12.94 11.63 -75.63
N SER A 569 13.36 10.41 -76.01
CA SER A 569 13.49 9.98 -77.41
C SER A 569 13.98 8.51 -77.52
N ASP A 570 13.09 7.66 -78.01
CA ASP A 570 13.25 6.75 -79.16
C ASP A 570 14.63 6.14 -79.45
N SER A 571 14.71 4.80 -79.47
CA SER A 571 15.22 4.00 -80.60
C SER A 571 15.25 2.51 -80.23
N SER A 572 14.61 1.73 -81.10
CA SER A 572 14.72 0.29 -81.32
C SER A 572 16.13 -0.28 -81.20
N ASP A 573 16.24 -1.51 -80.67
CA ASP A 573 16.75 -2.64 -81.46
C ASP A 573 16.46 -4.00 -80.78
N SER A 574 16.01 -4.92 -81.63
CA SER A 574 16.07 -6.38 -81.56
C SER A 574 17.45 -6.88 -81.09
N GLU A 575 17.64 -8.05 -80.49
CA GLU A 575 17.49 -9.40 -81.05
C GLU A 575 18.06 -10.40 -80.00
N SER A 576 17.53 -11.64 -79.94
CA SER A 576 18.18 -12.96 -79.63
C SER A 576 19.37 -13.03 -78.64
N ASP A 577 19.45 -13.93 -77.65
CA ASP A 577 19.02 -15.34 -77.52
C ASP A 577 18.75 -15.70 -76.05
#